data_AF-A0A257N6Z4-F1
#
_entry.id   AF-A0A257N6Z4-F1
#
_cell.length_a   1.000
_cell.length_b   1.000
_cell.length_c   1.000
_cell.angle_alpha   90.00
_cell.angle_beta   90.00
_cell.angle_gamma   90.00
#
_symmetry.space_group_name_H-M   'P 1'
#
loop_
_entity.id
_entity.type
_entity.pdbx_description
1 polymer ?
#
loop_
_entity_poly.entity_id
_entity_poly.type
_entity_poly.pdbx_seq_one_letter_code
_entity_poly.pdbx_strand_id
1 'polypeptide(L)'
;MKNKYVSSILSLSLCAAIAGCTTTPEKTVEQASAEPTPLANDYPTRDRVEYVLNCVAQHGGLTYITQYACGCKIDKIAEKLTFKEFEAAKTFTYLSKGQTGDAGGVFRDPAQSKDLRKRLKEAEAYAEKNCFVK
;
A
#
# COMPACT_ATOMS: atom_id res chain seq x y z
N MET A 1 50.33 -38.47 6.54
CA MET A 1 49.61 -38.20 5.27
C MET A 1 49.01 -36.80 5.32
N LYS A 2 49.68 -35.87 4.63
CA LYS A 2 49.26 -34.57 4.05
C LYS A 2 48.02 -33.86 4.66
N ASN A 3 48.32 -32.88 5.51
CA ASN A 3 47.46 -31.78 5.99
C ASN A 3 46.74 -31.07 4.85
N LYS A 4 45.41 -31.22 4.76
CA LYS A 4 44.52 -30.54 3.79
C LYS A 4 43.92 -29.20 4.31
N TYR A 5 44.38 -28.68 5.43
CA TYR A 5 43.76 -27.50 6.07
C TYR A 5 44.41 -26.14 5.74
N VAL A 6 45.45 -26.13 4.90
CA VAL A 6 46.19 -24.90 4.55
C VAL A 6 45.46 -24.06 3.49
N SER A 7 44.40 -24.58 2.85
CA SER A 7 43.76 -23.92 1.71
C SER A 7 42.47 -23.14 2.02
N SER A 8 41.97 -23.11 3.26
CA SER A 8 40.66 -22.50 3.60
C SER A 8 40.72 -21.27 4.51
N ILE A 9 41.91 -20.72 4.80
CA ILE A 9 42.05 -19.56 5.72
C ILE A 9 42.21 -18.23 4.95
N LEU A 10 42.28 -18.23 3.62
CA LEU A 10 42.58 -17.05 2.81
C LEU A 10 41.35 -16.25 2.30
N SER A 11 40.21 -16.32 3.00
CA SER A 11 38.97 -15.63 2.56
C SER A 11 38.30 -14.75 3.62
N LEU A 12 38.95 -14.49 4.76
CA LEU A 12 38.36 -13.77 5.90
C LEU A 12 39.00 -12.40 6.21
N SER A 13 39.53 -11.70 5.20
CA SER A 13 40.20 -10.39 5.42
C SER A 13 39.85 -9.32 4.38
N LEU A 14 38.55 -9.08 4.12
CA LEU A 14 38.12 -7.87 3.38
C LEU A 14 37.03 -7.06 4.11
N CYS A 15 37.09 -7.03 5.45
CA CYS A 15 36.28 -6.13 6.29
C CYS A 15 37.19 -5.22 7.12
N ALA A 16 37.94 -4.31 6.49
CA ALA A 16 38.62 -3.22 7.19
C ALA A 16 39.12 -2.14 6.20
N ALA A 17 38.24 -1.25 5.72
CA ALA A 17 38.58 0.13 5.33
C ALA A 17 37.37 0.89 4.75
N ILE A 18 36.39 1.25 5.59
CA ILE A 18 35.62 2.48 5.42
C ILE A 18 35.22 2.99 6.81
N ALA A 19 36.23 3.43 7.56
CA ALA A 19 36.05 4.33 8.69
C ALA A 19 35.92 5.75 8.12
N GLY A 20 34.69 6.14 7.77
CA GLY A 20 34.31 7.49 7.38
C GLY A 20 33.21 8.00 8.30
N CYS A 21 33.50 9.05 9.05
CA CYS A 21 32.67 9.67 10.07
C CYS A 21 31.30 10.13 9.52
N THR A 22 30.20 9.74 10.18
CA THR A 22 29.06 10.65 10.39
C THR A 22 28.51 10.42 11.79
N THR A 23 28.90 11.30 12.70
CA THR A 23 28.24 11.50 14.00
C THR A 23 26.94 12.25 13.74
N THR A 24 25.80 11.56 13.71
CA THR A 24 24.49 12.20 13.88
C THR A 24 24.11 12.11 15.37
N PRO A 25 23.79 13.24 16.03
CA PRO A 25 23.37 13.23 17.42
C PRO A 25 22.03 12.49 17.56
N GLU A 26 22.00 11.57 18.51
CA GLU A 26 20.82 10.87 19.01
C GLU A 26 19.87 11.90 19.63
N LYS A 27 19.00 12.50 18.81
CA LYS A 27 17.89 13.30 19.33
C LYS A 27 16.82 12.31 19.79
N THR A 28 16.78 12.09 21.10
CA THR A 28 15.68 11.46 21.81
C THR A 28 14.39 12.11 21.32
N VAL A 29 13.57 11.37 20.57
CA VAL A 29 12.25 11.86 20.16
C VAL A 29 11.37 11.78 21.38
N GLU A 30 11.23 12.92 22.03
CA GLU A 30 10.16 13.25 22.96
C GLU A 30 8.84 12.82 22.32
N GLN A 31 8.19 11.83 22.94
CA GLN A 31 6.91 11.28 22.51
C GLN A 31 5.83 12.32 22.78
N ALA A 32 5.65 13.25 21.83
CA ALA A 32 4.49 14.11 21.78
C ALA A 32 3.25 13.21 21.60
N SER A 33 2.36 13.25 22.59
CA SER A 33 1.04 12.65 22.54
C SER A 33 0.35 13.07 21.24
N ALA A 34 0.14 12.11 20.34
CA ALA A 34 -0.64 12.34 19.12
C ALA A 34 -2.09 12.58 19.54
N GLU A 35 -2.52 13.84 19.54
CA GLU A 35 -3.92 14.15 19.30
C GLU A 35 -4.34 13.45 17.99
N PRO A 36 -5.59 12.96 17.88
CA PRO A 36 -6.02 12.32 16.65
C PRO A 36 -6.00 13.38 15.55
N THR A 37 -4.92 13.38 14.78
CA THR A 37 -4.85 14.12 13.53
C THR A 37 -6.08 13.67 12.75
N PRO A 38 -6.91 14.61 12.23
CA PRO A 38 -7.97 14.23 11.30
C PRO A 38 -7.34 13.32 10.23
N LEU A 39 -8.10 12.33 9.72
CA LEU A 39 -7.67 11.49 8.59
C LEU A 39 -7.38 12.40 7.39
N ALA A 40 -6.24 13.07 7.41
CA ALA A 40 -5.58 13.64 6.27
C ALA A 40 -5.32 12.43 5.39
N ASN A 41 -5.81 12.49 4.15
CA ASN A 41 -5.68 11.42 3.18
C ASN A 41 -4.25 10.84 3.24
N ASP A 42 -4.09 9.67 3.84
CA ASP A 42 -2.82 9.04 4.17
C ASP A 42 -2.27 8.23 2.99
N TYR A 43 -2.92 8.34 1.83
CA TYR A 43 -2.58 7.55 0.67
C TYR A 43 -1.37 8.17 -0.02
N PRO A 44 -0.33 7.38 -0.31
CA PRO A 44 0.82 7.86 -1.06
C PRO A 44 0.38 8.46 -2.40
N THR A 45 1.04 9.55 -2.80
CA THR A 45 0.72 10.27 -4.05
C THR A 45 0.70 9.34 -5.27
N ARG A 46 1.65 8.40 -5.33
CA ARG A 46 1.72 7.38 -6.39
C ARG A 46 0.41 6.59 -6.49
N ASP A 47 -0.07 6.05 -5.37
CA ASP A 47 -1.26 5.19 -5.33
C ASP A 47 -2.55 5.97 -5.62
N ARG A 48 -2.62 7.24 -5.22
CA ARG A 48 -3.72 8.14 -5.61
C ARG A 48 -3.74 8.35 -7.12
N VAL A 49 -2.58 8.66 -7.71
CA VAL A 49 -2.46 8.86 -9.17
C VAL A 49 -2.82 7.59 -9.92
N GLU A 50 -2.29 6.43 -9.50
CA GLU A 50 -2.61 5.14 -10.11
C GLU A 50 -4.12 4.84 -10.04
N TYR A 51 -4.76 5.08 -8.89
CA TYR A 51 -6.20 4.91 -8.76
C TYR A 51 -6.97 5.81 -9.73
N VAL A 52 -6.62 7.10 -9.81
CA VAL A 52 -7.29 8.05 -10.69
C VAL A 52 -7.17 7.64 -12.15
N LEU A 53 -5.99 7.21 -12.59
CA LEU A 53 -5.77 6.74 -13.97
C LEU A 53 -6.63 5.51 -14.29
N ASN A 54 -6.68 4.54 -13.37
CA ASN A 54 -7.51 3.34 -13.53
C ASN A 54 -9.02 3.66 -13.54
N CYS A 55 -9.46 4.57 -12.66
CA CYS A 55 -10.84 5.03 -12.62
C CYS A 55 -11.22 5.75 -13.92
N VAL A 56 -10.38 6.66 -14.40
CA VAL A 56 -10.60 7.38 -15.66
C VAL A 56 -10.77 6.42 -16.84
N ALA A 57 -9.95 5.36 -16.90
CA ALA A 57 -10.06 4.33 -17.93
C ALA A 57 -11.40 3.56 -17.87
N GLN A 58 -11.98 3.39 -16.68
CA GLN A 58 -13.29 2.74 -16.50
C GLN A 58 -14.48 3.65 -16.79
N HIS A 59 -14.29 4.98 -16.79
CA HIS A 59 -15.33 5.99 -16.93
C HIS A 59 -15.24 6.77 -18.25
N GLY A 60 -14.85 6.11 -19.34
CA GLY A 60 -14.93 6.67 -20.70
C GLY A 60 -13.73 7.51 -21.14
N GLY A 61 -12.64 7.52 -20.37
CA GLY A 61 -11.39 8.17 -20.76
C GLY A 61 -11.15 9.54 -20.14
N LEU A 62 -9.99 10.13 -20.46
CA LEU A 62 -9.48 11.32 -19.81
C LEU A 62 -10.22 12.58 -20.26
N THR A 63 -11.16 13.03 -19.42
CA THR A 63 -11.78 14.37 -19.50
C THR A 63 -11.61 15.07 -18.16
N TYR A 64 -11.75 16.40 -18.14
CA TYR A 64 -11.71 17.16 -16.88
C TYR A 64 -12.76 16.66 -15.88
N ILE A 65 -13.98 16.39 -16.33
CA ILE A 65 -15.08 15.92 -15.50
C ILE A 65 -14.76 14.55 -14.90
N THR A 66 -14.31 13.60 -15.72
CA THR A 66 -13.96 12.25 -15.26
C THR A 66 -12.76 12.26 -14.32
N GLN A 67 -11.70 13.02 -14.65
CA GLN A 67 -10.51 13.15 -13.81
C GLN A 67 -10.88 13.75 -12.44
N TYR A 68 -11.69 14.80 -12.42
CA TYR A 68 -12.16 15.44 -11.20
C TYR A 68 -12.98 14.48 -10.34
N ALA A 69 -13.96 13.78 -10.94
CA ALA A 69 -14.79 12.81 -10.24
C ALA A 69 -13.97 11.63 -9.67
N CYS A 70 -13.01 11.11 -10.43
CA CYS A 70 -12.11 10.05 -9.97
C CYS A 70 -11.16 10.51 -8.86
N GLY A 71 -10.67 11.76 -8.90
CA GLY A 71 -9.92 12.38 -7.80
C GLY A 71 -10.75 12.49 -6.52
N CYS A 72 -11.97 13.02 -6.64
CA CYS A 72 -12.93 13.05 -5.54
C CYS A 72 -13.19 11.63 -4.98
N LYS A 73 -13.30 10.62 -5.85
CA LYS A 73 -13.61 9.25 -5.45
C LYS A 73 -12.55 8.67 -4.51
N ILE A 74 -11.26 8.82 -4.83
CA ILE A 74 -10.19 8.31 -3.97
C ILE A 74 -10.12 9.05 -2.64
N ASP A 75 -10.37 10.36 -2.64
CA ASP A 75 -10.40 11.17 -1.42
C ASP A 75 -11.57 10.73 -0.51
N LYS A 76 -12.75 10.46 -1.07
CA LYS A 76 -13.91 9.93 -0.32
C LYS A 76 -13.70 8.50 0.19
N ILE A 77 -12.88 7.69 -0.47
CA ILE A 77 -12.50 6.36 0.02
C ILE A 77 -11.55 6.49 1.22
N ALA A 78 -10.59 7.41 1.18
CA ALA A 78 -9.65 7.66 2.28
C ALA A 78 -10.35 8.17 3.57
N GLU A 79 -11.54 8.76 3.45
CA GLU A 79 -12.38 9.07 4.62
C GLU A 79 -12.96 7.83 5.33
N LYS A 80 -12.93 6.65 4.70
CA LYS A 80 -13.54 5.41 5.19
C LYS A 80 -12.54 4.31 5.52
N LEU A 81 -11.37 4.35 4.90
CA LEU A 81 -10.33 3.33 4.99
C LEU A 81 -8.98 3.99 5.16
N THR A 82 -8.17 3.46 6.08
CA THR A 82 -6.74 3.78 6.11
C THR A 82 -6.05 3.21 4.87
N PHE A 83 -4.89 3.74 4.49
CA PHE A 83 -4.16 3.23 3.32
C PHE A 83 -3.88 1.72 3.41
N LYS A 84 -3.50 1.22 4.60
CA LYS A 84 -3.24 -0.21 4.84
C LYS A 84 -4.49 -1.07 4.59
N GLU A 85 -5.65 -0.62 5.04
CA GLU A 85 -6.90 -1.34 4.82
C GLU A 85 -7.30 -1.33 3.35
N PHE A 86 -7.12 -0.19 2.68
CA PHE A 86 -7.39 -0.06 1.25
C PHE A 86 -6.49 -0.96 0.41
N GLU A 87 -5.18 -0.94 0.63
CA GLU A 87 -4.22 -1.79 -0.09
C GLU A 87 -4.55 -3.27 0.10
N ALA A 88 -4.80 -3.69 1.34
CA ALA A 88 -5.19 -5.06 1.64
C ALA A 88 -6.54 -5.43 0.98
N ALA A 89 -7.54 -4.55 1.05
CA ALA A 89 -8.85 -4.79 0.45
C ALA A 89 -8.78 -4.89 -1.09
N LYS A 90 -7.98 -4.02 -1.73
CA LYS A 90 -7.74 -4.07 -3.18
C LYS A 90 -7.04 -5.37 -3.58
N THR A 91 -6.02 -5.78 -2.82
CA THR A 91 -5.30 -7.04 -3.01
C THR A 91 -6.24 -8.24 -2.89
N PHE A 92 -7.02 -8.32 -1.80
CA PHE A 92 -7.99 -9.40 -1.63
C PHE A 92 -9.04 -9.40 -2.74
N THR A 93 -9.53 -8.23 -3.16
CA THR A 93 -10.52 -8.13 -4.25
C THR A 93 -9.96 -8.63 -5.57
N TYR A 94 -8.75 -8.20 -5.93
CA TYR A 94 -8.10 -8.56 -7.18
C TYR A 94 -7.77 -10.04 -7.24
N LEU A 95 -7.07 -10.57 -6.22
CA LEU A 95 -6.63 -11.96 -6.20
C LEU A 95 -7.80 -12.95 -6.01
N SER A 96 -8.85 -12.56 -5.28
CA SER A 96 -10.07 -13.38 -5.18
C SER A 96 -10.79 -13.54 -6.51
N LYS A 97 -10.64 -12.59 -7.45
CA LYS A 97 -11.29 -12.62 -8.76
C LYS A 97 -10.38 -13.21 -9.84
N GLY A 98 -9.06 -13.00 -9.74
CA GLY A 98 -8.09 -13.41 -10.74
C GLY A 98 -7.59 -14.85 -10.59
N GLN A 99 -7.74 -15.46 -9.41
CA GLN A 99 -7.29 -16.84 -9.15
C GLN A 99 -8.48 -17.79 -9.02
N THR A 100 -8.34 -19.00 -9.56
CA THR A 100 -9.37 -20.04 -9.52
C THR A 100 -8.96 -21.20 -8.61
N GLY A 101 -9.94 -22.03 -8.22
CA GLY A 101 -9.72 -23.18 -7.35
C GLY A 101 -9.18 -22.81 -5.96
N ASP A 102 -8.42 -23.73 -5.35
CA ASP A 102 -7.90 -23.59 -3.99
C ASP A 102 -6.94 -22.40 -3.85
N ALA A 103 -6.22 -22.04 -4.91
CA ALA A 103 -5.35 -20.86 -4.94
C ALA A 103 -6.13 -19.56 -4.73
N GLY A 104 -7.35 -19.46 -5.28
CA GLY A 104 -8.25 -18.34 -5.03
C GLY A 104 -8.91 -18.39 -3.64
N GLY A 105 -9.13 -19.59 -3.11
CA GLY A 105 -9.68 -19.83 -1.77
C GLY A 105 -8.87 -19.12 -0.67
N VAL A 106 -7.54 -19.16 -0.76
CA VAL A 106 -6.63 -18.49 0.19
C VAL A 106 -6.91 -16.99 0.32
N PHE A 107 -7.33 -16.33 -0.76
CA PHE A 107 -7.67 -14.90 -0.73
C PHE A 107 -9.14 -14.64 -0.47
N ARG A 108 -10.04 -15.60 -0.74
CA ARG A 108 -11.50 -15.41 -0.63
C ARG A 108 -12.06 -15.82 0.73
N ASP A 109 -11.47 -16.82 1.37
CA ASP A 109 -12.09 -17.49 2.51
C ASP A 109 -11.79 -16.86 3.88
N PRO A 110 -10.60 -16.26 4.13
CA PRO A 110 -10.30 -15.63 5.41
C PRO A 110 -11.34 -14.57 5.82
N ALA A 111 -11.65 -14.51 7.12
CA ALA A 111 -12.64 -13.57 7.66
C ALA A 111 -12.26 -12.10 7.37
N GLN A 112 -10.98 -11.75 7.59
CA GLN A 112 -10.46 -10.42 7.28
C GLN A 112 -10.65 -10.06 5.80
N SER A 113 -10.46 -11.01 4.89
CA SER A 113 -10.66 -10.75 3.47
C SER A 113 -12.11 -10.42 3.15
N LYS A 114 -13.07 -11.17 3.71
CA LYS A 114 -14.51 -10.90 3.53
C LYS A 114 -14.89 -9.52 4.07
N ASP A 115 -14.40 -9.18 5.27
CA ASP A 115 -14.65 -7.89 5.91
C ASP A 115 -14.08 -6.72 5.09
N LEU A 116 -12.79 -6.76 4.76
CA LEU A 116 -12.14 -5.68 4.03
C LEU A 116 -12.72 -5.47 2.62
N ARG A 117 -13.06 -6.55 1.91
CA ARG A 117 -13.73 -6.44 0.60
C ARG A 117 -15.12 -5.82 0.71
N LYS A 118 -15.86 -6.14 1.77
CA LYS A 118 -17.17 -5.52 2.04
C LYS A 118 -17.00 -4.03 2.33
N ARG A 119 -16.07 -3.66 3.22
CA ARG A 119 -15.81 -2.26 3.57
C ARG A 119 -15.33 -1.44 2.36
N LEU A 120 -14.48 -2.01 1.50
CA LEU A 120 -14.08 -1.38 0.24
C LEU A 120 -15.26 -1.16 -0.69
N LYS A 121 -16.13 -2.16 -0.88
CA LYS A 121 -17.33 -2.01 -1.70
C LYS A 121 -18.26 -0.90 -1.18
N GLU A 122 -18.42 -0.81 0.14
CA GLU A 122 -19.22 0.24 0.79
C GLU A 122 -18.58 1.63 0.62
N ALA A 123 -17.26 1.73 0.79
CA ALA A 123 -16.51 2.97 0.57
C ALA A 123 -16.58 3.44 -0.89
N GLU A 124 -16.44 2.51 -1.85
CA GLU A 124 -16.57 2.80 -3.28
C GLU A 124 -17.99 3.26 -3.63
N ALA A 125 -19.03 2.63 -3.07
CA ALA A 125 -20.42 3.04 -3.29
C ALA A 125 -20.73 4.42 -2.68
N TYR A 126 -20.19 4.69 -1.47
CA TYR A 126 -20.25 6.00 -0.85
C TYR A 126 -19.59 7.05 -1.74
N ALA A 127 -18.36 6.80 -2.19
CA ALA A 127 -17.62 7.73 -3.03
C ALA A 127 -18.30 7.97 -4.39
N GLU A 128 -18.81 6.92 -5.03
CA GLU A 128 -19.55 7.02 -6.30
C GLU A 128 -20.73 7.98 -6.19
N LYS A 129 -21.56 7.82 -5.14
CA LYS A 129 -22.74 8.66 -4.91
C LYS A 129 -22.39 10.14 -4.69
N ASN A 130 -21.23 10.42 -4.07
CA ASN A 130 -20.84 11.79 -3.73
C ASN A 130 -20.07 12.49 -4.85
N CYS A 131 -19.39 11.74 -5.72
CA CYS A 131 -18.45 12.31 -6.70
C CYS A 131 -18.95 12.27 -8.15
N PHE A 132 -19.87 11.36 -8.48
CA PHE A 132 -20.42 11.23 -9.83
C PHE A 132 -21.85 11.74 -9.87
N VAL A 133 -22.05 12.82 -10.62
CA VAL A 133 -23.38 13.36 -10.92
C VAL A 133 -23.99 12.48 -12.01
N LYS A 134 -25.22 12.01 -11.80
CA LYS A 134 -26.00 11.27 -12.79
C LYS A 134 -26.87 12.19 -13.62
#